data_AF-A0AAW0AMV2-F1
#
_entry.id   AF-A0AAW0AMV2-F1
#
_cell.length_a   1.000
_cell.length_b   1.000
_cell.length_c   1.000
_cell.angle_alpha   90.00
_cell.angle_beta   90.00
_cell.angle_gamma   90.00
#
_symmetry.space_group_name_H-M   'P 1'
#
loop_
_entity.id
_entity.type
_entity.pdbx_description
1 polymer ?
#
loop_
_entity_poly.entity_id
_entity_poly.type
_entity_poly.pdbx_seq_one_letter_code
_entity_poly.pdbx_strand_id
1 'polypeptide(L)'
;MAVDSEVQLVPVMINLATIALESCFYGGFLVLAITSMCLLVGRRAKWWSPTFLGAIGMFITVTAHWILTVDRIFQAFVFFENGTFPAAFYGDLSQITEVGKTAFLITTVAMGDAIIIHRLWIIWDRRLTIVLFPVLNFLGLIVSGVGITYQFTKYKTGQNVFQSDTSRWITSNAFITHYGAVIISWRMWQVGSVIQPIGSHNRIHSVLGTIVESAAIYTTWTIFFFATYLSESNIQFITVDCVPAITGIACMLIHVRIGLGWAHEGSQAGLSISQSLPPLTRTIVTIAQHIHTATESPVGFELEKLRLESKGNDTV
;
A
#
# COMPACT_ATOMS: atom_id res chain seq x y z
N MET A 1 26.83 26.02 -25.35
CA MET A 1 27.56 25.71 -24.11
C MET A 1 26.71 25.98 -22.86
N ALA A 2 26.23 27.20 -22.58
CA ALA A 2 25.33 27.44 -21.42
C ALA A 2 23.93 26.83 -21.58
N VAL A 3 23.38 26.85 -22.80
CA VAL A 3 22.08 26.21 -23.12
C VAL A 3 22.17 24.69 -23.02
N ASP A 4 23.28 24.10 -23.47
CA ASP A 4 23.49 22.64 -23.40
C ASP A 4 23.63 22.17 -21.95
N SER A 5 24.25 22.97 -21.07
CA SER A 5 24.34 22.66 -19.64
C SER A 5 22.99 22.75 -18.93
N GLU A 6 22.12 23.73 -19.26
CA GLU A 6 20.77 23.81 -18.67
C GLU A 6 19.88 22.64 -19.13
N VAL A 7 19.96 22.27 -20.42
CA VAL A 7 19.20 21.14 -20.98
C VAL A 7 19.60 19.80 -20.35
N GLN A 8 20.88 19.62 -20.00
CA GLN A 8 21.36 18.43 -19.29
C GLN A 8 21.06 18.46 -17.78
N LEU A 9 20.90 19.63 -17.17
CA LEU A 9 20.65 19.75 -15.73
C LEU A 9 19.24 19.29 -15.34
N VAL A 10 18.24 19.58 -16.18
CA VAL A 10 16.82 19.35 -15.85
C VAL A 10 16.50 17.88 -15.57
N PRO A 11 16.88 16.90 -16.41
CA PRO A 11 16.63 15.48 -16.11
C PRO A 11 17.32 15.01 -14.83
N VAL A 12 18.53 15.51 -14.57
CA VAL A 12 19.33 15.12 -13.39
C VAL A 12 18.69 15.65 -12.11
N MET A 13 18.30 16.93 -12.08
CA MET A 13 17.63 17.55 -10.93
C MET A 13 16.31 16.84 -10.60
N ILE A 14 15.55 16.46 -11.62
CA ILE A 14 14.25 15.80 -11.45
C ILE A 14 14.42 14.41 -10.84
N ASN A 15 15.37 13.61 -11.32
CA ASN A 15 15.62 12.28 -10.77
C ASN A 15 16.16 12.35 -9.33
N LEU A 16 16.99 13.36 -9.00
CA LEU A 16 17.43 13.62 -7.63
C LEU A 16 16.29 14.05 -6.70
N ALA A 17 15.39 14.91 -7.16
CA ALA A 17 14.20 15.28 -6.40
C ALA A 17 13.25 14.08 -6.22
N THR A 18 13.13 13.25 -7.25
CA THR A 18 12.31 12.03 -7.26
C THR A 18 12.75 11.07 -6.17
N ILE A 19 14.03 10.69 -6.13
CA ILE A 19 14.52 9.74 -5.12
C ILE A 19 14.33 10.26 -3.69
N ALA A 20 14.49 11.57 -3.46
CA ALA A 20 14.32 12.17 -2.14
C ALA A 20 12.85 12.11 -1.68
N LEU A 21 11.91 12.48 -2.56
CA LEU A 21 10.47 12.40 -2.28
C LEU A 21 9.99 10.96 -2.16
N GLU A 22 10.40 10.10 -3.10
CA GLU A 22 10.04 8.68 -3.09
C GLU A 22 10.55 7.99 -1.82
N SER A 23 11.79 8.27 -1.39
CA SER A 23 12.34 7.71 -0.14
C SER A 23 11.58 8.20 1.10
N CYS A 24 11.11 9.45 1.09
CA CYS A 24 10.27 9.99 2.17
C CYS A 24 8.93 9.23 2.26
N PHE A 25 8.23 9.07 1.14
CA PHE A 25 6.98 8.30 1.09
C PHE A 25 7.21 6.82 1.40
N TYR A 26 8.31 6.23 0.93
CA TYR A 26 8.69 4.85 1.24
C TYR A 26 8.94 4.65 2.73
N GLY A 27 9.57 5.61 3.42
CA GLY A 27 9.71 5.58 4.88
C GLY A 27 8.36 5.53 5.60
N GLY A 28 7.40 6.37 5.18
CA GLY A 28 6.03 6.33 5.70
C GLY A 28 5.33 4.99 5.43
N PHE A 29 5.49 4.46 4.21
CA PHE A 29 4.99 3.14 3.84
C PHE A 29 5.56 2.03 4.73
N LEU A 30 6.87 2.06 5.00
CA LEU A 30 7.56 1.04 5.78
C LEU A 30 7.04 0.99 7.22
N VAL A 31 6.83 2.15 7.85
CA VAL A 31 6.23 2.23 9.19
C VAL A 31 4.83 1.60 9.20
N LEU A 32 4.01 1.91 8.19
CA LEU A 32 2.66 1.35 8.07
C LEU A 32 2.69 -0.15 7.77
N ALA A 33 3.61 -0.61 6.94
CA ALA A 33 3.79 -2.02 6.61
C ALA A 33 4.22 -2.83 7.83
N ILE A 34 5.18 -2.35 8.62
CA ILE A 34 5.59 -2.98 9.89
C ILE A 34 4.41 -3.02 10.85
N THR A 35 3.70 -1.91 11.03
CA THR A 35 2.53 -1.85 11.93
C THR A 35 1.46 -2.85 11.51
N SER A 36 1.17 -2.92 10.20
CA SER A 36 0.25 -3.89 9.62
C SER A 36 0.71 -5.32 9.90
N MET A 37 1.97 -5.66 9.61
CA MET A 37 2.52 -6.99 9.83
C MET A 37 2.47 -7.40 11.30
N CYS A 38 2.86 -6.53 12.23
CA CYS A 38 2.77 -6.78 13.67
C CYS A 38 1.33 -7.08 14.12
N LEU A 39 0.35 -6.31 13.62
CA LEU A 39 -1.06 -6.54 13.90
C LEU A 39 -1.57 -7.87 13.31
N LEU A 40 -1.13 -8.25 12.11
CA LEU A 40 -1.53 -9.51 11.48
C LEU A 40 -0.92 -10.72 12.20
N VAL A 41 0.34 -10.64 12.60
CA VAL A 41 1.05 -11.71 13.34
C VAL A 41 0.48 -11.88 14.74
N GLY A 42 0.26 -10.79 15.49
CA GLY A 42 -0.35 -10.83 16.82
C GLY A 42 -1.76 -11.46 16.84
N ARG A 43 -2.41 -11.54 15.68
CA ARG A 43 -3.74 -12.12 15.50
C ARG A 43 -3.76 -13.57 15.07
N ARG A 44 -2.58 -14.20 14.94
CA ARG A 44 -2.46 -15.54 14.33
C ARG A 44 -3.24 -15.64 13.01
N ALA A 45 -3.22 -14.55 12.21
CA ALA A 45 -3.85 -14.57 10.91
C ALA A 45 -3.30 -15.77 10.14
N LYS A 46 -4.17 -16.56 9.50
CA LYS A 46 -3.71 -17.67 8.67
C LYS A 46 -2.76 -17.11 7.62
N TRP A 47 -1.61 -17.75 7.44
CA TRP A 47 -0.55 -17.26 6.55
C TRP A 47 -0.99 -17.26 5.08
N TRP A 48 -2.09 -17.97 4.80
CA TRP A 48 -2.76 -18.06 3.50
C TRP A 48 -3.96 -17.12 3.36
N SER A 49 -4.19 -16.24 4.34
CA SER A 49 -5.27 -15.25 4.24
C SER A 49 -4.96 -14.29 3.08
N PRO A 50 -5.93 -13.96 2.22
CA PRO A 50 -5.74 -13.02 1.12
C PRO A 50 -5.25 -11.64 1.61
N THR A 51 -5.60 -11.25 2.84
CA THR A 51 -5.11 -10.02 3.46
C THR A 51 -3.62 -10.06 3.83
N PHE A 52 -3.12 -11.21 4.28
CA PHE A 52 -1.71 -11.39 4.62
C PHE A 52 -0.86 -11.47 3.36
N LEU A 53 -1.33 -12.23 2.37
CA LEU A 53 -0.67 -12.35 1.07
C LEU A 53 -0.64 -11.01 0.32
N GLY A 54 -1.74 -10.24 0.37
CA GLY A 54 -1.81 -8.90 -0.19
C GLY A 54 -0.84 -7.93 0.49
N ALA A 55 -0.74 -7.95 1.82
CA ALA A 55 0.21 -7.10 2.55
C ALA A 55 1.67 -7.42 2.21
N ILE A 56 2.03 -8.72 2.15
CA ILE A 56 3.38 -9.14 1.77
C ILE A 56 3.70 -8.76 0.33
N GLY A 57 2.79 -9.03 -0.61
CA GLY A 57 3.05 -8.71 -2.02
C GLY A 57 3.15 -7.21 -2.27
N MET A 58 2.34 -6.39 -1.59
CA MET A 58 2.48 -4.92 -1.64
C MET A 58 3.83 -4.47 -1.06
N PHE A 59 4.28 -5.06 0.04
CA PHE A 59 5.59 -4.77 0.60
C PHE A 59 6.71 -5.10 -0.39
N ILE A 60 6.70 -6.30 -0.96
CA ILE A 60 7.72 -6.74 -1.93
C ILE A 60 7.76 -5.83 -3.16
N THR A 61 6.60 -5.52 -3.74
CA THR A 61 6.50 -4.74 -4.99
C THR A 61 6.92 -3.28 -4.80
N VAL A 62 6.48 -2.62 -3.71
CA VAL A 62 6.87 -1.25 -3.39
C VAL A 62 8.36 -1.17 -3.05
N THR A 63 8.89 -2.11 -2.26
CA THR A 63 10.32 -2.16 -1.94
C THR A 63 11.16 -2.43 -3.18
N ALA A 64 10.74 -3.34 -4.07
CA ALA A 64 11.45 -3.60 -5.32
C ALA A 64 11.47 -2.37 -6.25
N HIS A 65 10.36 -1.63 -6.34
CA HIS A 65 10.30 -0.38 -7.08
C HIS A 65 11.31 0.64 -6.54
N TRP A 66 11.33 0.87 -5.23
CA TRP A 66 12.27 1.79 -4.59
C TRP A 66 13.74 1.37 -4.76
N ILE A 67 14.05 0.08 -4.62
CA ILE A 67 15.40 -0.45 -4.85
C ILE A 67 15.86 -0.16 -6.29
N LEU A 68 14.98 -0.31 -7.28
CA LEU A 68 15.32 0.01 -8.67
C LEU A 68 15.52 1.50 -8.89
N THR A 69 14.76 2.38 -8.22
CA THR A 69 15.02 3.83 -8.27
C THR A 69 16.41 4.15 -7.72
N VAL A 70 16.79 3.54 -6.59
CA VAL A 70 18.12 3.71 -5.99
C VAL A 70 19.20 3.14 -6.93
N ASP A 71 19.04 1.93 -7.44
CA ASP A 71 20.00 1.32 -8.35
C ASP A 71 20.22 2.18 -9.61
N ARG A 72 19.15 2.76 -10.16
CA ARG A 72 19.21 3.65 -11.32
C ARG A 72 20.06 4.90 -11.06
N ILE A 73 20.08 5.42 -9.82
CA ILE A 73 20.96 6.55 -9.46
C ILE A 73 22.43 6.14 -9.45
N PHE A 74 22.74 4.98 -8.88
CA PHE A 74 24.11 4.47 -8.86
C PHE A 74 24.59 4.14 -10.28
N GLN A 75 23.73 3.56 -11.11
CA GLN A 75 24.05 3.33 -12.52
C GLN A 75 24.33 4.64 -13.25
N ALA A 76 23.50 5.67 -13.09
CA ALA A 76 23.66 6.95 -13.78
C ALA A 76 24.92 7.72 -13.34
N PHE A 77 25.23 7.75 -12.05
CA PHE A 77 26.29 8.60 -11.50
C PHE A 77 27.63 7.89 -11.28
N VAL A 78 27.65 6.56 -11.16
CA VAL A 78 28.87 5.79 -10.87
C VAL A 78 29.32 4.95 -12.06
N PHE A 79 28.39 4.23 -12.69
CA PHE A 79 28.75 3.19 -13.67
C PHE A 79 28.67 3.66 -15.12
N PHE A 80 27.76 4.58 -15.45
CA PHE A 80 27.56 5.05 -16.81
C PHE A 80 28.61 6.11 -17.19
N GLU A 81 29.47 5.77 -18.16
CA GLU A 81 30.56 6.64 -18.66
C GLU A 81 31.39 7.32 -17.55
N ASN A 82 31.72 6.61 -16.47
CA ASN A 82 32.42 7.16 -15.29
C ASN A 82 31.75 8.42 -14.69
N GLY A 83 30.43 8.58 -14.86
CA GLY A 83 29.65 9.69 -14.32
C GLY A 83 29.74 10.99 -15.12
N THR A 84 30.31 10.98 -16.33
CA THR A 84 30.49 12.22 -17.12
C THR A 84 29.23 12.67 -17.85
N PHE A 85 28.28 11.77 -18.15
CA PHE A 85 27.04 12.08 -18.88
C PHE A 85 25.77 11.40 -18.31
N PRO A 86 25.39 11.69 -17.05
CA PRO A 86 24.19 11.10 -16.42
C PRO A 86 22.88 11.51 -17.12
N ALA A 87 22.84 12.68 -17.76
CA ALA A 87 21.67 13.16 -18.49
C ALA A 87 21.32 12.28 -19.70
N ALA A 88 22.32 11.69 -20.37
CA ALA A 88 22.11 10.79 -21.50
C ALA A 88 21.46 9.46 -21.07
N PHE A 89 21.84 8.94 -19.90
CA PHE A 89 21.26 7.74 -19.31
C PHE A 89 19.80 7.94 -18.87
N TYR A 90 19.48 9.09 -18.27
CA TYR A 90 18.09 9.42 -17.92
C TYR A 90 17.22 9.75 -19.12
N GLY A 91 17.81 10.27 -20.20
CA GLY A 91 17.12 10.54 -21.46
C GLY A 91 16.74 9.27 -22.26
N ASP A 92 17.34 8.13 -21.93
CA ASP A 92 17.01 6.83 -22.52
C ASP A 92 16.01 6.07 -21.65
N LEU A 93 14.74 6.10 -22.05
CA LEU A 93 13.65 5.39 -21.38
C LEU A 93 13.61 3.88 -21.71
N SER A 94 14.43 3.41 -22.67
CA SER A 94 14.49 1.99 -23.04
C SER A 94 15.39 1.17 -22.11
N GLN A 95 16.03 1.82 -21.12
CA GLN A 95 16.88 1.14 -20.15
C GLN A 95 16.08 0.08 -19.37
N ILE A 96 16.69 -1.10 -19.20
CA ILE A 96 16.05 -2.26 -18.55
C ILE A 96 15.58 -1.91 -17.12
N THR A 97 16.33 -1.07 -16.42
CA THR A 97 15.98 -0.58 -15.09
C THR A 97 14.70 0.26 -15.09
N GLU A 98 14.47 1.09 -16.11
CA GLU A 98 13.25 1.89 -16.22
C GLU A 98 12.02 1.05 -16.60
N VAL A 99 12.21 0.11 -17.52
CA VAL A 99 11.18 -0.86 -17.89
C VAL A 99 10.79 -1.71 -16.68
N GLY A 100 11.78 -2.20 -15.93
CA GLY A 100 11.58 -2.96 -14.70
C GLY A 100 10.86 -2.14 -13.62
N LYS A 101 11.30 -0.91 -13.37
CA LYS A 101 10.67 0.02 -12.42
C LYS A 101 9.20 0.26 -12.75
N THR A 102 8.89 0.47 -14.04
CA THR A 102 7.52 0.64 -14.54
C THR A 102 6.68 -0.63 -14.34
N ALA A 103 7.25 -1.81 -14.56
CA ALA A 103 6.55 -3.09 -14.33
C ALA A 103 6.18 -3.29 -12.86
N PHE A 104 7.09 -2.96 -11.93
CA PHE A 104 6.78 -3.00 -10.49
C PHE A 104 5.74 -1.97 -10.07
N LEU A 105 5.75 -0.78 -10.68
CA LEU A 105 4.70 0.21 -10.48
C LEU A 105 3.33 -0.33 -10.87
N ILE A 106 3.19 -0.87 -12.10
CA ILE A 106 1.93 -1.43 -12.59
C ILE A 106 1.47 -2.58 -11.69
N THR A 107 2.40 -3.45 -11.29
CA THR A 107 2.11 -4.57 -10.39
C THR A 107 1.60 -4.09 -9.04
N THR A 108 2.21 -3.03 -8.47
CA THR A 108 1.78 -2.45 -7.19
C THR A 108 0.35 -1.90 -7.27
N VAL A 109 0.04 -1.15 -8.33
CA VAL A 109 -1.32 -0.61 -8.53
C VAL A 109 -2.33 -1.73 -8.76
N ALA A 110 -1.98 -2.73 -9.58
CA ALA A 110 -2.81 -3.90 -9.81
C ALA A 110 -3.10 -4.68 -8.51
N MET A 111 -2.09 -4.87 -7.66
CA MET A 111 -2.28 -5.50 -6.35
C MET A 111 -3.21 -4.68 -5.44
N GLY A 112 -3.06 -3.36 -5.43
CA GLY A 112 -3.95 -2.46 -4.69
C GLY A 112 -5.41 -2.59 -5.13
N ASP A 113 -5.66 -2.54 -6.43
CA ASP A 113 -7.00 -2.70 -7.02
C ASP A 113 -7.59 -4.07 -6.70
N ALA A 114 -6.82 -5.15 -6.85
CA ALA A 114 -7.27 -6.50 -6.55
C ALA A 114 -7.72 -6.66 -5.08
N ILE A 115 -7.01 -6.03 -4.14
CA ILE A 115 -7.36 -6.04 -2.72
C ILE A 115 -8.68 -5.29 -2.48
N ILE A 116 -8.87 -4.13 -3.11
CA ILE A 116 -10.10 -3.34 -3.00
C ILE A 116 -11.28 -4.11 -3.60
N ILE A 117 -11.11 -4.70 -4.78
CA ILE A 117 -12.13 -5.50 -5.47
C ILE A 117 -12.57 -6.68 -4.62
N HIS A 118 -11.62 -7.43 -4.06
CA HIS A 118 -11.91 -8.56 -3.18
C HIS A 118 -12.73 -8.12 -1.95
N ARG A 119 -12.40 -6.97 -1.36
CA ARG A 119 -13.16 -6.42 -0.22
C ARG A 119 -14.57 -6.02 -0.62
N LEU A 120 -14.73 -5.33 -1.75
CA LEU A 120 -16.04 -4.91 -2.24
C LEU A 120 -16.94 -6.11 -2.53
N TRP A 121 -16.38 -7.18 -3.11
CA TRP A 121 -17.09 -8.42 -3.40
C TRP A 121 -17.61 -9.12 -2.13
N ILE A 122 -16.83 -9.13 -1.05
CA ILE A 122 -17.26 -9.70 0.24
C ILE A 122 -18.34 -8.83 0.90
N ILE A 123 -18.19 -7.50 0.87
CA ILE A 123 -19.13 -6.57 1.53
C ILE A 123 -20.52 -6.63 0.89
N TRP A 124 -20.59 -6.80 -0.43
CA TRP A 124 -21.84 -6.79 -1.20
C TRP A 124 -22.46 -8.18 -1.41
N ASP A 125 -22.15 -9.13 -0.54
CA ASP A 125 -22.72 -10.49 -0.58
C ASP A 125 -22.62 -11.14 -1.97
N ARG A 126 -21.46 -10.98 -2.62
CA ARG A 126 -21.13 -11.54 -3.95
C ARG A 126 -22.00 -11.06 -5.11
N ARG A 127 -22.72 -9.92 -4.99
CA ARG A 127 -23.47 -9.32 -6.11
C ARG A 127 -22.53 -8.76 -7.18
N LEU A 128 -22.47 -9.43 -8.34
CA LEU A 128 -21.55 -9.10 -9.43
C LEU A 128 -21.78 -7.73 -10.09
N THR A 129 -23.01 -7.21 -10.08
CA THR A 129 -23.36 -5.96 -10.76
C THR A 129 -22.53 -4.75 -10.31
N ILE A 130 -22.15 -4.72 -9.03
CA ILE A 130 -21.39 -3.59 -8.45
C ILE A 130 -19.88 -3.79 -8.61
N VAL A 131 -19.44 -5.05 -8.67
CA VAL A 131 -18.02 -5.43 -8.81
C VAL A 131 -17.55 -5.37 -10.27
N LEU A 132 -18.47 -5.47 -11.23
CA LEU A 132 -18.16 -5.45 -12.66
C LEU A 132 -17.37 -4.21 -13.09
N PHE A 133 -17.72 -3.04 -12.54
CA PHE A 133 -17.09 -1.78 -12.93
C PHE A 133 -15.62 -1.67 -12.47
N PRO A 134 -15.29 -1.92 -11.18
CA PRO A 134 -13.90 -2.03 -10.72
C PRO A 134 -13.07 -3.08 -11.49
N VAL A 135 -13.67 -4.23 -11.81
CA VAL A 135 -12.98 -5.29 -12.58
C VAL A 135 -12.66 -4.83 -13.99
N LEU A 136 -13.58 -4.13 -14.66
CA LEU A 136 -13.32 -3.58 -15.99
C LEU A 136 -12.17 -2.56 -15.97
N ASN A 137 -12.13 -1.70 -14.95
CA ASN A 137 -11.04 -0.75 -14.77
C ASN A 137 -9.69 -1.44 -14.51
N PHE A 138 -9.69 -2.48 -13.67
CA PHE A 138 -8.50 -3.30 -13.43
C PHE A 138 -7.96 -3.93 -14.71
N LEU A 139 -8.83 -4.48 -15.56
CA LEU A 139 -8.41 -5.01 -16.87
C LEU A 139 -7.85 -3.91 -17.78
N GLY A 140 -8.49 -2.73 -17.80
CA GLY A 140 -7.98 -1.55 -18.51
C GLY A 140 -6.60 -1.13 -18.04
N LEU A 141 -6.36 -1.12 -16.73
CA LEU A 141 -5.05 -0.86 -16.14
C LEU A 141 -4.00 -1.86 -16.63
N ILE A 142 -4.27 -3.17 -16.59
CA ILE A 142 -3.32 -4.19 -17.04
C ILE A 142 -2.98 -4.03 -18.53
N VAL A 143 -3.99 -3.85 -19.38
CA VAL A 143 -3.78 -3.66 -20.83
C VAL A 143 -2.98 -2.38 -21.09
N SER A 144 -3.32 -1.28 -20.42
CA SER A 144 -2.60 -0.02 -20.56
C SER A 144 -1.15 -0.10 -20.05
N GLY A 145 -0.93 -0.78 -18.93
CA GLY A 145 0.39 -0.98 -18.34
C GLY A 145 1.30 -1.77 -19.28
N VAL A 146 0.83 -2.90 -19.81
CA VAL A 146 1.58 -3.69 -20.80
C VAL A 146 1.89 -2.85 -22.05
N GLY A 147 0.93 -2.05 -22.51
CA GLY A 147 1.13 -1.13 -23.63
C GLY A 147 2.23 -0.10 -23.38
N ILE A 148 2.25 0.53 -22.19
CA ILE A 148 3.28 1.51 -21.81
C ILE A 148 4.66 0.85 -21.73
N THR A 149 4.77 -0.30 -21.06
CA THR A 149 6.02 -1.05 -20.93
C THR A 149 6.59 -1.44 -22.30
N TYR A 150 5.73 -1.90 -23.23
CA TYR A 150 6.12 -2.24 -24.59
C TYR A 150 6.62 -1.02 -25.39
N GLN A 151 5.97 0.13 -25.21
CA GLN A 151 6.37 1.37 -25.88
C GLN A 151 7.72 1.89 -25.36
N PHE A 152 8.00 1.74 -24.06
CA PHE A 152 9.32 2.07 -23.51
C PHE A 152 10.43 1.21 -24.10
N THR A 153 10.18 -0.08 -24.39
CA THR A 153 11.17 -0.93 -25.06
C THR A 153 11.45 -0.53 -26.52
N LYS A 154 10.56 0.25 -27.15
CA LYS A 154 10.72 0.74 -28.54
C LYS A 154 11.19 2.19 -28.62
N TYR A 155 11.38 2.85 -27.49
CA TYR A 155 11.74 4.26 -27.44
C TYR A 155 13.14 4.48 -28.01
N LYS A 156 13.29 5.47 -28.90
CA LYS A 156 14.58 5.91 -29.44
C LYS A 156 14.91 7.30 -28.92
N THR A 157 16.14 7.47 -28.44
CA THR A 157 16.67 8.74 -27.89
C THR A 157 16.47 9.88 -28.90
N GLY A 158 15.74 10.93 -28.49
CA GLY A 158 15.45 12.13 -29.32
C GLY A 158 14.02 12.25 -29.82
N GLN A 159 13.13 11.29 -29.55
CA GLN A 159 11.69 11.45 -29.80
C GLN A 159 10.98 12.09 -28.60
N ASN A 160 10.22 13.16 -28.82
CA ASN A 160 9.39 13.76 -27.78
C ASN A 160 8.34 12.75 -27.30
N VAL A 161 8.40 12.38 -26.02
CA VAL A 161 7.42 11.51 -25.33
C VAL A 161 5.98 12.04 -25.51
N PHE A 162 5.83 13.36 -25.65
CA PHE A 162 4.55 14.05 -25.80
C PHE A 162 4.01 14.08 -27.26
N GLN A 163 4.84 13.85 -28.28
CA GLN A 163 4.50 14.15 -29.68
C GLN A 163 4.47 12.95 -30.64
N SER A 164 4.85 11.75 -30.19
CA SER A 164 4.85 10.54 -31.03
C SER A 164 3.50 9.80 -31.03
N ASP A 165 3.27 8.86 -31.95
CA ASP A 165 2.07 7.98 -31.97
C ASP A 165 1.84 7.23 -30.63
N THR A 166 2.90 7.13 -29.81
CA THR A 166 2.88 6.68 -28.42
C THR A 166 2.01 7.57 -27.53
N SER A 167 2.00 8.89 -27.73
CA SER A 167 1.19 9.81 -26.93
C SER A 167 -0.30 9.62 -27.18
N ARG A 168 -0.75 9.23 -28.38
CA ARG A 168 -2.17 8.94 -28.68
C ARG A 168 -2.68 7.67 -27.99
N TRP A 169 -1.87 6.62 -27.96
CA TRP A 169 -2.21 5.40 -27.22
C TRP A 169 -2.16 5.63 -25.71
N ILE A 170 -1.14 6.34 -25.22
CA ILE A 170 -1.01 6.70 -23.81
C ILE A 170 -2.15 7.62 -23.38
N THR A 171 -2.46 8.70 -24.11
CA THR A 171 -3.59 9.58 -23.77
C THR A 171 -4.91 8.84 -23.90
N SER A 172 -5.21 8.14 -24.99
CA SER A 172 -6.52 7.48 -25.11
C SER A 172 -6.77 6.42 -24.02
N ASN A 173 -5.76 5.60 -23.68
CA ASN A 173 -5.87 4.67 -22.54
C ASN A 173 -5.81 5.36 -21.18
N ALA A 174 -4.94 6.35 -20.98
CA ALA A 174 -4.84 7.06 -19.71
C ALA A 174 -6.14 7.81 -19.41
N PHE A 175 -6.77 8.42 -20.41
CA PHE A 175 -8.10 9.02 -20.28
C PHE A 175 -9.13 7.95 -19.86
N ILE A 176 -9.20 6.79 -20.51
CA ILE A 176 -10.18 5.74 -20.12
C ILE A 176 -9.93 5.22 -18.71
N THR A 177 -8.68 4.89 -18.35
CA THR A 177 -8.34 4.34 -17.04
C THR A 177 -8.48 5.37 -15.92
N HIS A 178 -8.18 6.65 -16.17
CA HIS A 178 -8.27 7.69 -15.14
C HIS A 178 -9.64 8.33 -15.02
N TYR A 179 -10.39 8.49 -16.11
CA TYR A 179 -11.82 8.78 -16.00
C TYR A 179 -12.53 7.61 -15.30
N GLY A 180 -12.13 6.37 -15.60
CA GLY A 180 -12.53 5.18 -14.85
C GLY A 180 -12.24 5.33 -13.35
N ALA A 181 -11.00 5.63 -12.97
CA ALA A 181 -10.61 5.84 -11.57
C ALA A 181 -11.36 6.98 -10.87
N VAL A 182 -11.53 8.13 -11.53
CA VAL A 182 -12.30 9.27 -10.99
C VAL A 182 -13.78 8.91 -10.79
N ILE A 183 -14.38 8.19 -11.75
CA ILE A 183 -15.75 7.70 -11.64
C ILE A 183 -15.85 6.63 -10.55
N ILE A 184 -14.84 5.76 -10.38
CA ILE A 184 -14.78 4.77 -9.29
C ILE A 184 -14.74 5.48 -7.96
N SER A 185 -13.85 6.44 -7.77
CA SER A 185 -13.71 7.19 -6.53
C SER A 185 -14.95 8.03 -6.22
N TRP A 186 -15.52 8.69 -7.23
CA TRP A 186 -16.78 9.42 -7.11
C TRP A 186 -17.95 8.51 -6.77
N ARG A 187 -18.04 7.32 -7.39
CA ARG A 187 -19.09 6.34 -7.11
C ARG A 187 -18.90 5.66 -5.76
N MET A 188 -17.67 5.39 -5.33
CA MET A 188 -17.35 4.93 -3.97
C MET A 188 -17.74 5.98 -2.93
N TRP A 189 -17.51 7.26 -3.21
CA TRP A 189 -17.95 8.36 -2.36
C TRP A 189 -19.47 8.47 -2.29
N GLN A 190 -20.18 8.37 -3.43
CA GLN A 190 -21.64 8.38 -3.44
C GLN A 190 -22.26 7.19 -2.71
N VAL A 191 -21.74 5.98 -2.92
CA VAL A 191 -22.25 4.78 -2.22
C VAL A 191 -21.94 4.86 -0.72
N GLY A 192 -20.80 5.42 -0.32
CA GLY A 192 -20.49 5.70 1.09
C GLY A 192 -21.38 6.78 1.71
N SER A 193 -21.84 7.75 0.91
CA SER A 193 -22.71 8.84 1.37
C SER A 193 -24.21 8.47 1.41
N VAL A 194 -24.66 7.53 0.57
CA VAL A 194 -26.06 7.07 0.52
C VAL A 194 -26.35 6.05 1.63
N ILE A 195 -25.32 5.44 2.22
CA ILE A 195 -25.46 4.54 3.37
C ILE A 195 -25.40 5.35 4.68
N GLN A 196 -26.49 6.09 4.98
CA GLN A 196 -26.87 6.55 6.32
C GLN A 196 -28.41 6.66 6.41
N PRO A 197 -29.07 6.42 7.56
CA PRO A 197 -28.94 5.31 8.51
C PRO A 197 -30.30 4.57 8.65
N ILE A 198 -30.32 3.25 8.46
CA ILE A 198 -31.39 2.41 9.05
C ILE A 198 -30.71 1.28 9.82
N GLY A 199 -30.35 1.63 11.06
CA GLY A 199 -30.09 0.72 12.18
C GLY A 199 -29.32 -0.58 11.89
N SER A 200 -27.98 -0.51 11.83
CA SER A 200 -27.15 -1.65 12.28
C SER A 200 -25.67 -1.25 12.48
N HIS A 201 -25.28 -1.12 13.76
CA HIS A 201 -23.95 -1.29 14.37
C HIS A 201 -22.69 -0.70 13.69
N ASN A 202 -22.03 0.21 14.44
CA ASN A 202 -20.75 0.93 14.28
C ASN A 202 -19.60 0.35 13.41
N ARG A 203 -19.59 -0.95 13.08
CA ARG A 203 -18.55 -1.65 12.31
C ARG A 203 -18.48 -1.20 10.85
N ILE A 204 -19.63 -1.08 10.19
CA ILE A 204 -19.71 -0.75 8.75
C ILE A 204 -19.29 0.71 8.52
N HIS A 205 -19.71 1.62 9.40
CA HIS A 205 -19.37 3.05 9.32
C HIS A 205 -17.88 3.33 9.56
N SER A 206 -17.26 2.67 10.55
CA SER A 206 -15.83 2.84 10.80
C SER A 206 -14.99 2.34 9.63
N VAL A 207 -15.31 1.17 9.06
CA VAL A 207 -14.58 0.64 7.90
C VAL A 207 -14.79 1.51 6.65
N LEU A 208 -16.02 1.95 6.37
CA LEU A 208 -16.32 2.84 5.24
C LEU A 208 -15.58 4.17 5.31
N GLY A 209 -15.58 4.85 6.47
CA GLY A 209 -14.89 6.13 6.64
C GLY A 209 -13.39 6.03 6.36
N THR A 210 -12.80 4.87 6.65
CA THR A 210 -11.36 4.64 6.48
C THR A 210 -10.97 4.28 5.04
N ILE A 211 -11.87 3.62 4.32
CA ILE A 211 -11.76 3.44 2.88
C ILE A 211 -11.85 4.81 2.20
N VAL A 212 -12.77 5.67 2.64
CA VAL A 212 -12.93 7.04 2.10
C VAL A 212 -11.69 7.89 2.35
N GLU A 213 -11.14 7.87 3.57
CA GLU A 213 -9.91 8.62 3.90
C GLU A 213 -8.70 8.16 3.08
N SER A 214 -8.51 6.85 2.94
CA SER A 214 -7.40 6.28 2.16
C SER A 214 -7.59 6.50 0.65
N ALA A 215 -8.84 6.41 0.17
CA ALA A 215 -9.19 6.72 -1.20
C ALA A 215 -8.95 8.21 -1.52
N ALA A 216 -9.25 9.13 -0.59
CA ALA A 216 -9.03 10.55 -0.76
C ALA A 216 -7.54 10.88 -0.98
N ILE A 217 -6.64 10.22 -0.25
CA ILE A 217 -5.19 10.36 -0.44
C ILE A 217 -4.78 9.94 -1.86
N TYR A 218 -5.22 8.75 -2.28
CA TYR A 218 -4.91 8.21 -3.61
C TYR A 218 -5.50 9.07 -4.74
N THR A 219 -6.74 9.54 -4.61
CA THR A 219 -7.39 10.38 -5.62
C THR A 219 -6.73 11.74 -5.73
N THR A 220 -6.37 12.36 -4.61
CA THR A 220 -5.71 13.66 -4.60
C THR A 220 -4.37 13.56 -5.34
N TRP A 221 -3.61 12.49 -5.08
CA TRP A 221 -2.36 12.24 -5.80
C TRP A 221 -2.57 11.99 -7.29
N THR A 222 -3.58 11.20 -7.65
CA THR A 222 -3.90 10.89 -9.04
C THR A 222 -4.33 12.14 -9.83
N ILE A 223 -5.11 13.03 -9.22
CA ILE A 223 -5.47 14.33 -9.80
C ILE A 223 -4.23 15.19 -9.99
N PHE A 224 -3.33 15.23 -9.00
CA PHE A 224 -2.07 15.96 -9.08
C PHE A 224 -1.18 15.44 -10.22
N PHE A 225 -1.06 14.12 -10.38
CA PHE A 225 -0.40 13.49 -11.53
C PHE A 225 -1.02 13.91 -12.86
N PHE A 226 -2.34 13.92 -12.97
CA PHE A 226 -3.02 14.35 -14.19
C PHE A 226 -2.77 15.81 -14.53
N ALA A 227 -2.83 16.68 -13.52
CA ALA A 227 -2.58 18.10 -13.69
C ALA A 227 -1.16 18.37 -14.21
N THR A 228 -0.15 17.66 -13.67
CA THR A 228 1.24 17.80 -14.12
C THR A 228 1.46 17.21 -15.52
N TYR A 229 0.81 16.09 -15.85
CA TYR A 229 0.83 15.47 -17.18
C TYR A 229 0.22 16.38 -18.26
N LEU A 230 -0.97 16.93 -18.01
CA LEU A 230 -1.65 17.83 -18.95
C LEU A 230 -0.92 19.16 -19.14
N SER A 231 -0.12 19.57 -18.16
CA SER A 231 0.73 20.76 -18.25
C SER A 231 2.03 20.49 -19.01
N GLU A 232 2.25 19.27 -19.53
CA GLU A 232 3.48 18.81 -20.20
C GLU A 232 4.74 19.09 -19.36
N SER A 233 4.59 19.08 -18.03
CA SER A 233 5.67 19.40 -17.11
C SER A 233 6.47 18.15 -16.78
N ASN A 234 7.80 18.30 -16.73
CA ASN A 234 8.70 17.22 -16.32
C ASN A 234 8.47 16.76 -14.86
N ILE A 235 7.68 17.51 -14.07
CA ILE A 235 7.22 17.10 -12.73
C ILE A 235 6.39 15.81 -12.77
N GLN A 236 5.81 15.46 -13.92
CA GLN A 236 5.10 14.19 -14.09
C GLN A 236 5.97 12.97 -13.74
N PHE A 237 7.28 13.03 -14.01
CA PHE A 237 8.21 11.93 -13.73
C PHE A 237 8.40 11.70 -12.22
N ILE A 238 8.48 12.80 -11.46
CA ILE A 238 8.47 12.75 -9.98
C ILE A 238 7.17 12.13 -9.49
N THR A 239 6.06 12.57 -10.08
CA THR A 239 4.73 12.24 -9.57
C THR A 239 4.38 10.77 -9.83
N VAL A 240 4.77 10.23 -11.00
CA VAL A 240 4.54 8.83 -11.37
C VAL A 240 5.36 7.87 -10.52
N ASP A 241 6.62 8.20 -10.23
CA ASP A 241 7.52 7.36 -9.42
C ASP A 241 7.10 7.32 -7.95
N CYS A 242 6.38 8.32 -7.46
CA CYS A 242 5.79 8.29 -6.11
C CYS A 242 4.48 7.47 -6.02
N VAL A 243 3.84 7.12 -7.14
CA VAL A 243 2.52 6.43 -7.15
C VAL A 243 2.57 5.09 -6.40
N PRO A 244 3.59 4.21 -6.57
CA PRO A 244 3.66 2.95 -5.84
C PRO A 244 3.68 3.13 -4.32
N ALA A 245 4.49 4.07 -3.83
CA ALA A 245 4.59 4.35 -2.41
C ALA A 245 3.25 4.83 -1.83
N ILE A 246 2.56 5.73 -2.53
CA ILE A 246 1.27 6.29 -2.08
C ILE A 246 0.15 5.25 -2.15
N THR A 247 0.12 4.44 -3.22
CA THR A 247 -0.80 3.30 -3.33
C THR A 247 -0.57 2.30 -2.21
N GLY A 248 0.70 2.03 -1.89
CA GLY A 248 1.13 1.23 -0.76
C GLY A 248 0.62 1.78 0.58
N ILE A 249 0.80 3.09 0.82
CA ILE A 249 0.32 3.78 2.02
C ILE A 249 -1.20 3.63 2.16
N ALA A 250 -1.95 3.95 1.11
CA ALA A 250 -3.42 3.83 1.12
C ALA A 250 -3.86 2.38 1.39
N CYS A 251 -3.24 1.40 0.75
CA CYS A 251 -3.53 -0.01 0.97
C CYS A 251 -3.18 -0.47 2.39
N MET A 252 -2.06 -0.02 2.96
CA MET A 252 -1.65 -0.38 4.31
C MET A 252 -2.53 0.27 5.38
N LEU A 253 -3.00 1.51 5.17
CA LEU A 253 -3.98 2.16 6.05
C LEU A 253 -5.29 1.35 6.13
N ILE A 254 -5.77 0.85 4.99
CA ILE A 254 -6.94 -0.05 4.96
C ILE A 254 -6.67 -1.33 5.76
N HIS A 255 -5.49 -1.95 5.62
CA HIS A 255 -5.14 -3.15 6.38
C HIS A 255 -5.06 -2.91 7.89
N VAL A 256 -4.32 -1.89 8.32
CA VAL A 256 -4.13 -1.55 9.74
C VAL A 256 -5.45 -1.28 10.41
N ARG A 257 -6.34 -0.51 9.77
CA ARG A 257 -7.61 -0.12 10.37
C ARG A 257 -8.62 -1.26 10.45
N ILE A 258 -8.60 -2.20 9.51
CA ILE A 258 -9.37 -3.46 9.64
C ILE A 258 -8.77 -4.35 10.73
N GLY A 259 -7.44 -4.32 10.86
CA GLY A 259 -6.72 -4.81 12.03
C GLY A 259 -7.29 -4.25 13.33
N LEU A 260 -7.41 -2.94 13.45
CA LEU A 260 -7.88 -2.29 14.68
C LEU A 260 -9.39 -2.45 14.92
N GLY A 261 -10.22 -2.39 13.88
CA GLY A 261 -11.69 -2.48 13.98
C GLY A 261 -12.16 -3.79 14.63
N TRP A 262 -11.59 -4.92 14.22
CA TRP A 262 -11.92 -6.20 14.86
C TRP A 262 -11.32 -6.34 16.27
N ALA A 263 -10.34 -5.50 16.65
CA ALA A 263 -9.69 -5.60 17.97
C ALA A 263 -10.61 -4.97 19.02
N HIS A 264 -11.23 -3.86 18.65
CA HIS A 264 -12.28 -3.23 19.43
C HIS A 264 -13.45 -4.21 19.69
N GLU A 265 -13.77 -5.06 18.71
CA GLU A 265 -14.82 -6.07 18.82
C GLU A 265 -14.45 -7.25 19.70
N GLY A 266 -13.22 -7.77 19.60
CA GLY A 266 -12.74 -8.83 20.51
C GLY A 266 -12.75 -8.36 21.97
N SER A 267 -12.34 -7.11 22.22
CA SER A 267 -12.41 -6.49 23.54
C SER A 267 -13.85 -6.27 24.01
N GLN A 268 -14.74 -5.75 23.15
CA GLN A 268 -16.16 -5.55 23.51
C GLN A 268 -16.92 -6.87 23.70
N ALA A 269 -16.62 -7.91 22.92
CA ALA A 269 -17.17 -9.25 23.09
C ALA A 269 -16.68 -9.89 24.40
N GLY A 270 -15.40 -9.75 24.75
CA GLY A 270 -14.87 -10.20 26.04
C GLY A 270 -15.48 -9.46 27.24
N LEU A 271 -15.69 -8.14 27.11
CA LEU A 271 -16.35 -7.31 28.13
C LEU A 271 -17.84 -7.64 28.31
N SER A 272 -18.57 -7.87 27.22
CA SER A 272 -19.99 -8.24 27.26
C SER A 272 -20.20 -9.68 27.75
N ILE A 273 -19.33 -10.62 27.39
CA ILE A 273 -19.31 -11.96 27.98
C ILE A 273 -19.05 -11.85 29.49
N SER A 274 -18.01 -11.13 29.92
CA SER A 274 -17.73 -10.86 31.35
C SER A 274 -18.91 -10.19 32.08
N GLN A 275 -19.72 -9.37 31.40
CA GLN A 275 -20.93 -8.76 31.94
C GLN A 275 -22.14 -9.70 32.02
N SER A 276 -22.24 -10.69 31.13
CA SER A 276 -23.33 -11.66 31.09
C SER A 276 -23.18 -12.85 32.05
N LEU A 277 -22.00 -13.05 32.63
CA LEU A 277 -21.77 -14.11 33.60
C LEU A 277 -22.34 -13.76 34.99
N PRO A 278 -22.95 -14.73 35.70
CA PRO A 278 -23.47 -14.51 37.06
C PRO A 278 -22.34 -14.08 38.02
N PRO A 279 -22.66 -13.33 39.09
CA PRO A 279 -21.67 -12.59 39.90
C PRO A 279 -20.58 -13.49 40.48
N LEU A 280 -20.89 -14.75 40.82
CA LEU A 280 -19.91 -15.72 41.32
C LEU A 280 -18.88 -16.12 40.26
N THR A 281 -19.31 -16.34 39.01
CA THR A 281 -18.39 -16.75 37.92
C THR A 281 -17.53 -15.59 37.46
N ARG A 282 -18.04 -14.36 37.57
CA ARG A 282 -17.29 -13.13 37.31
C ARG A 282 -16.09 -12.98 38.25
N THR A 283 -16.30 -13.23 39.54
CA THR A 283 -15.24 -13.22 40.56
C THR A 283 -14.23 -14.34 40.32
N ILE A 284 -14.69 -15.54 39.95
CA ILE A 284 -13.80 -16.68 39.65
C ILE A 284 -12.92 -16.40 38.42
N VAL A 285 -13.48 -15.85 37.33
CA VAL A 285 -12.70 -15.48 36.14
C VAL A 285 -11.69 -14.38 36.45
N THR A 286 -12.09 -13.37 37.23
CA THR A 286 -11.20 -12.27 37.63
C THR A 286 -10.06 -12.77 38.53
N ILE A 287 -10.36 -13.68 39.46
CA ILE A 287 -9.36 -14.34 40.32
C ILE A 287 -8.45 -15.24 39.49
N ALA A 288 -8.98 -16.03 38.56
CA ALA A 288 -8.18 -16.89 37.68
C ALA A 288 -7.23 -16.06 36.80
N GLN A 289 -7.68 -14.91 36.29
CA GLN A 289 -6.84 -13.99 35.53
C GLN A 289 -5.75 -13.36 36.41
N HIS A 290 -6.07 -12.96 37.65
CA HIS A 290 -5.08 -12.46 38.61
C HIS A 290 -4.04 -13.51 39.01
N ILE A 291 -4.47 -14.76 39.21
CA ILE A 291 -3.58 -15.89 39.53
C ILE A 291 -2.68 -16.20 38.34
N HIS A 292 -3.20 -16.18 37.11
CA HIS A 292 -2.40 -16.41 35.91
C HIS A 292 -1.33 -15.32 35.70
N THR A 293 -1.66 -14.06 35.98
CA THR A 293 -0.67 -12.96 35.95
C THR A 293 0.32 -13.00 37.11
N ALA A 294 -0.06 -13.57 38.26
CA ALA A 294 0.83 -13.73 39.42
C ALA A 294 1.80 -14.92 39.27
N THR A 295 1.43 -15.94 38.49
CA THR A 295 2.32 -17.07 38.16
C THR A 295 3.34 -16.73 37.08
N GLU A 296 3.05 -15.76 36.21
CA GLU A 296 4.02 -15.23 35.22
C GLU A 296 4.92 -14.11 35.78
N SER A 297 4.72 -13.68 37.03
CA SER A 297 5.58 -12.71 37.72
C SER A 297 6.91 -13.37 38.15
N PRO A 298 8.05 -12.65 38.11
CA PRO A 298 9.36 -13.16 38.54
C PRO A 298 9.38 -13.75 39.95
N VAL A 299 8.48 -13.27 40.82
CA VAL A 299 8.34 -13.75 42.21
C VAL A 299 7.64 -15.11 42.29
N GLY A 300 6.72 -15.40 41.36
CA GLY A 300 6.03 -16.69 41.29
C GLY A 300 6.96 -17.83 40.89
N PHE A 301 7.92 -17.56 39.99
CA PHE A 301 8.93 -18.52 39.57
C PHE A 301 9.91 -18.86 40.70
N GLU A 302 10.31 -17.88 41.51
CA GLU A 302 11.16 -18.08 42.70
C GLU A 302 10.46 -18.91 43.79
N LEU A 303 9.15 -18.70 44.01
CA LEU A 303 8.38 -19.50 44.97
C LEU A 303 8.16 -20.95 44.50
N GLU A 304 7.96 -21.18 43.20
CA GLU A 304 7.88 -22.55 42.62
C GLU A 304 9.22 -23.27 42.80
N LYS A 305 10.34 -22.57 42.58
CA LYS A 305 11.70 -23.09 42.75
C LYS A 305 12.01 -23.47 44.20
N LEU A 306 11.67 -22.61 45.17
CA LEU A 306 11.81 -22.91 46.60
C LEU A 306 10.92 -24.09 47.05
N ARG A 307 9.74 -24.24 46.44
CA ARG A 307 8.83 -25.35 46.73
C ARG A 307 9.33 -26.69 46.19
N LEU A 308 10.02 -26.67 45.06
CA LEU A 308 10.68 -27.85 44.48
C LEU A 308 11.95 -28.23 45.26
N GLU A 309 12.73 -27.25 45.74
CA GLU A 309 13.89 -27.50 46.62
C GLU A 309 13.46 -28.07 47.98
N SER A 310 12.38 -27.58 48.57
CA SER A 310 11.82 -28.14 49.81
C SER A 310 11.38 -29.60 49.66
N LYS A 311 10.82 -30.00 48.51
CA LYS A 311 10.38 -31.39 48.28
C LYS A 311 11.55 -32.35 48.01
N GLY A 312 12.69 -31.86 47.53
CA GLY A 312 13.88 -32.69 47.31
C GLY A 312 14.60 -33.08 48.61
N ASN A 313 14.43 -32.28 49.67
CA ASN A 313 15.15 -32.46 50.93
C ASN A 313 14.47 -33.45 51.90
N ASP A 314 13.23 -33.87 51.61
CA ASP A 314 12.48 -34.86 52.41
C ASP A 314 12.67 -36.31 51.90
N THR A 315 13.56 -36.52 50.92
CA THR A 315 13.80 -37.83 50.28
C THR A 315 15.23 -38.38 50.45
N VAL A 316 15.94 -37.97 51.50
CA VAL A 316 17.22 -38.58 51.90
C VAL A 316 17.15 -39.07 53.35
#